data_AF-A0A059WUP1-F1
#
_entry.id   AF-A0A059WUP1-F1
#
_cell.length_a   1.000
_cell.length_b   1.000
_cell.length_c   1.000
_cell.angle_alpha   90.00
_cell.angle_beta   90.00
_cell.angle_gamma   90.00
#
_symmetry.space_group_name_H-M   'P 1'
#
loop_
_entity.id
_entity.type
_entity.pdbx_description
1 polymer ?
#
loop_
_entity_poly.entity_id
_entity_poly.type
_entity_poly.pdbx_seq_one_letter_code
_entity_poly.pdbx_strand_id
1 'polypeptide(L)'
;FPLLTLRKIPTKIFIAEQIWFTSGARKPDDFLRDYTRIWDDFTNPGDVVTVAYGYRWRKHFGRDQLGKLVALLEKDPSSRHGVVVTWDPSADGLGGVSKGNVPCPYTFTVNIIGGRLNMMNVVRSNDMILGFPHDVPGFALLQLMLAQRLGVKPGIYSHIIANAHVYDIHYDAAQEMISRPTDHPKVVLELPENSFLRAEKKDHDLVEEINDVLVSQYQPAERIKGLKIVL
;
A
#
# COMPACT_ATOMS: atom_id res chain seq x y z
N PHE A 1 14.19 -3.86 0.00
CA PHE A 1 12.87 -3.21 0.11
C PHE A 1 12.69 -2.29 -1.09
N PRO A 2 11.56 -2.35 -1.82
CA PRO A 2 11.43 -1.71 -3.13
C PRO A 2 11.05 -0.23 -3.01
N LEU A 3 12.04 0.62 -2.70
CA LEU A 3 11.90 2.08 -2.73
C LEU A 3 12.45 2.63 -4.04
N LEU A 4 11.69 3.53 -4.67
CA LEU A 4 12.18 4.27 -5.83
C LEU A 4 13.31 5.22 -5.42
N THR A 5 14.43 5.17 -6.13
CA THR A 5 15.63 5.98 -5.84
C THR A 5 15.80 7.16 -6.79
N LEU A 6 15.07 7.19 -7.91
CA LEU A 6 15.17 8.24 -8.93
C LEU A 6 14.59 9.59 -8.48
N ARG A 7 13.87 9.64 -7.35
CA ARG A 7 13.46 10.87 -6.65
C ARG A 7 13.19 10.54 -5.19
N LYS A 8 13.26 11.54 -4.32
CA LYS A 8 12.88 11.39 -2.90
C LYS A 8 11.39 11.08 -2.74
N ILE A 9 11.10 9.94 -2.08
CA ILE A 9 9.76 9.55 -1.63
C ILE A 9 9.60 9.90 -0.14
N PRO A 10 8.51 10.58 0.27
CA PRO A 10 8.18 10.77 1.69
C PRO A 10 7.72 9.44 2.31
N THR A 11 8.64 8.71 2.95
CA THR A 11 8.44 7.34 3.45
C THR A 11 7.31 7.21 4.46
N LYS A 12 7.17 8.19 5.37
CA LYS A 12 6.08 8.19 6.37
C LYS A 12 4.69 8.06 5.77
N ILE A 13 4.46 8.57 4.55
CA ILE A 13 3.15 8.56 3.91
C ILE A 13 2.68 7.12 3.66
N PHE A 14 3.44 6.33 2.90
CA PHE A 14 3.00 4.97 2.57
C PHE A 14 3.02 4.05 3.81
N ILE A 15 3.89 4.32 4.80
CA ILE A 15 3.91 3.57 6.06
C ILE A 15 2.61 3.81 6.83
N ALA A 16 2.23 5.08 7.01
CA ALA A 16 1.02 5.47 7.72
C ALA A 16 -0.24 4.99 6.97
N GLU A 17 -0.29 5.12 5.65
CA GLU A 17 -1.38 4.56 4.83
C GLU A 17 -1.52 3.06 5.06
N GLN A 18 -0.42 2.32 5.02
CA GLN A 18 -0.46 0.87 5.18
C GLN A 18 -0.88 0.45 6.59
N ILE A 19 -0.48 1.19 7.63
CA ILE A 19 -0.96 0.98 9.01
C ILE A 19 -2.46 1.27 9.10
N TRP A 20 -2.90 2.40 8.55
CA TRP A 20 -4.32 2.78 8.50
C TRP A 20 -5.16 1.74 7.76
N PHE A 21 -4.71 1.24 6.61
CA PHE A 21 -5.37 0.17 5.88
C PHE A 21 -5.42 -1.13 6.70
N THR A 22 -4.32 -1.50 7.34
CA THR A 22 -4.25 -2.73 8.15
C THR A 22 -5.24 -2.68 9.32
N SER A 23 -5.52 -1.50 9.90
CA SER A 23 -6.51 -1.32 10.97
C SER A 23 -7.98 -1.42 10.51
N GLY A 24 -8.24 -1.34 9.21
CA GLY A 24 -9.60 -1.28 8.68
C GLY A 24 -10.35 0.03 9.02
N ALA A 25 -9.62 1.10 9.30
CA ALA A 25 -10.18 2.44 9.46
C ALA A 25 -10.62 3.02 8.11
N ARG A 26 -11.52 4.02 8.19
CA ARG A 26 -11.98 4.80 7.02
C ARG A 26 -12.08 6.30 7.28
N LYS A 27 -11.81 6.74 8.51
CA LYS A 27 -11.73 8.16 8.84
C LYS A 27 -10.26 8.56 8.83
N PRO A 28 -9.85 9.52 8.00
CA PRO A 28 -8.48 10.01 8.00
C PRO A 28 -8.09 10.64 9.34
N ASP A 29 -9.04 11.27 10.03
CA ASP A 29 -8.84 11.94 11.33
C ASP A 29 -8.36 11.00 12.43
N ASP A 30 -8.72 9.72 12.36
CA ASP A 30 -8.44 8.77 13.42
C ASP A 30 -6.96 8.36 13.53
N PHE A 31 -6.10 8.77 12.57
CA PHE A 31 -4.65 8.45 12.51
C PHE A 31 -3.93 9.08 11.30
N LEU A 32 -4.52 8.98 10.10
CA LEU A 32 -3.81 9.22 8.85
C LEU A 32 -3.42 10.69 8.65
N ARG A 33 -4.26 11.62 9.11
CA ARG A 33 -4.05 13.08 8.99
C ARG A 33 -2.81 13.61 9.68
N ASP A 34 -2.30 12.89 10.67
CA ASP A 34 -1.05 13.25 11.36
C ASP A 34 0.17 13.10 10.43
N TYR A 35 0.02 12.34 9.33
CA TYR A 35 1.10 12.04 8.39
C TYR A 35 0.83 12.55 6.97
N THR A 36 -0.43 12.55 6.53
CA THR A 36 -0.80 12.95 5.18
C THR A 36 -2.26 13.39 5.06
N ARG A 37 -2.52 14.34 4.16
CA ARG A 37 -3.87 14.83 3.82
C ARG A 37 -4.33 14.41 2.43
N ILE A 38 -3.59 13.52 1.76
CA ILE A 38 -3.91 13.06 0.39
C ILE A 38 -5.34 12.50 0.30
N TRP A 39 -5.83 11.88 1.37
CA TRP A 39 -7.17 11.29 1.42
C TRP A 39 -8.30 12.30 1.69
N ASP A 40 -8.00 13.56 2.02
CA ASP A 40 -9.02 14.58 2.30
C ASP A 40 -9.88 14.86 1.06
N ASP A 41 -9.28 14.85 -0.14
CA ASP A 41 -9.97 15.04 -1.44
C ASP A 41 -10.94 13.90 -1.78
N PHE A 42 -10.84 12.75 -1.10
CA PHE A 42 -11.68 11.57 -1.33
C PHE A 42 -12.68 11.32 -0.19
N THR A 43 -12.84 12.28 0.71
CA THR A 43 -13.80 12.18 1.82
C THR A 43 -15.25 12.31 1.34
N ASN A 44 -16.13 11.66 2.08
CA ASN A 44 -17.59 11.67 1.91
C ASN A 44 -18.24 12.27 3.18
N PRO A 45 -19.57 12.54 3.16
CA PRO A 45 -20.27 13.06 4.33
C PRO A 45 -19.99 12.23 5.59
N GLY A 46 -19.73 12.92 6.71
CA GLY A 46 -19.31 12.29 7.97
C GLY A 46 -17.81 12.03 8.07
N ASP A 47 -17.02 12.63 7.18
CA ASP A 47 -15.55 12.60 7.18
C ASP A 47 -14.97 11.19 7.06
N VAL A 48 -15.54 10.42 6.13
CA VAL A 48 -15.14 9.04 5.86
C VAL A 48 -14.75 8.89 4.40
N VAL A 49 -13.78 8.03 4.14
CA VAL A 49 -13.43 7.58 2.79
C VAL A 49 -14.10 6.23 2.58
N THR A 50 -15.24 6.20 1.88
CA THR A 50 -16.02 4.97 1.66
C THR A 50 -15.30 3.92 0.79
N VAL A 51 -14.27 4.35 0.07
CA VAL A 51 -13.42 3.50 -0.80
C VAL A 51 -12.07 3.15 -0.15
N ALA A 52 -11.84 3.51 1.12
CA ALA A 52 -10.60 3.19 1.82
C ALA A 52 -10.31 1.69 1.80
N TYR A 53 -9.09 1.31 1.39
CA TYR A 53 -8.75 -0.08 1.15
C TYR A 53 -8.90 -0.94 2.40
N GLY A 54 -8.40 -0.47 3.54
CA GLY A 54 -8.56 -1.18 4.81
C GLY A 54 -10.01 -1.46 5.18
N TYR A 55 -10.87 -0.46 5.00
CA TYR A 55 -12.31 -0.63 5.24
C TYR A 55 -12.91 -1.69 4.31
N ARG A 56 -12.52 -1.72 3.03
CA ARG A 56 -12.93 -2.77 2.09
C ARG A 56 -12.41 -4.16 2.50
N TRP A 57 -11.17 -4.24 3.01
CA TRP A 57 -10.59 -5.51 3.45
C TRP A 57 -11.25 -6.04 4.72
N ARG A 58 -11.65 -5.17 5.65
CA ARG A 58 -12.08 -5.61 7.00
C ARG A 58 -13.56 -5.53 7.31
N LYS A 59 -14.31 -4.63 6.67
CA LYS A 59 -15.65 -4.21 7.15
C LYS A 59 -16.70 -4.12 6.05
N HIS A 60 -16.37 -3.57 4.88
CA HIS A 60 -17.33 -3.23 3.82
C HIS A 60 -18.23 -4.40 3.39
N PHE A 61 -17.65 -5.57 3.18
CA PHE A 61 -18.39 -6.76 2.71
C PHE A 61 -19.03 -7.58 3.85
N GLY A 62 -19.21 -7.00 5.04
CA GLY A 62 -19.72 -7.70 6.22
C GLY A 62 -18.79 -8.81 6.73
N ARG A 63 -17.50 -8.77 6.36
CA ARG A 63 -16.49 -9.76 6.76
C ARG A 63 -15.10 -9.13 6.85
N ASP A 64 -14.30 -9.63 7.78
CA ASP A 64 -12.88 -9.33 7.85
C ASP A 64 -12.08 -10.29 6.95
N GLN A 65 -11.79 -9.87 5.71
CA GLN A 65 -11.03 -10.67 4.76
C GLN A 65 -9.56 -10.79 5.17
N LEU A 66 -8.96 -9.71 5.71
CA LEU A 66 -7.55 -9.70 6.10
C LEU A 66 -7.30 -10.55 7.35
N GLY A 67 -8.16 -10.44 8.36
CA GLY A 67 -8.13 -11.32 9.53
C GLY A 67 -8.40 -12.78 9.17
N LYS A 68 -9.38 -13.04 8.29
CA LYS A 68 -9.65 -14.41 7.79
C LYS A 68 -8.50 -14.98 6.97
N LEU A 69 -7.77 -14.14 6.22
CA LEU A 69 -6.57 -14.55 5.49
C LEU A 69 -5.48 -15.03 6.46
N VAL A 70 -5.21 -14.27 7.52
CA VAL A 70 -4.24 -14.66 8.56
C VAL A 70 -4.67 -15.97 9.21
N ALA A 71 -5.91 -16.06 9.70
CA ALA A 71 -6.42 -17.26 10.34
C ALA A 71 -6.40 -18.50 9.41
N LEU A 72 -6.66 -18.31 8.11
CA LEU A 72 -6.56 -19.36 7.11
C LEU A 72 -5.12 -19.89 6.99
N LEU A 73 -4.15 -19.00 6.81
CA LEU A 73 -2.75 -19.38 6.58
C LEU A 73 -2.04 -19.84 7.86
N GLU A 74 -2.50 -19.42 9.04
CA GLU A 74 -2.07 -20.02 10.32
C GLU A 74 -2.53 -21.47 10.44
N LYS A 75 -3.79 -21.75 10.05
CA LYS A 75 -4.38 -23.09 10.15
C LYS A 75 -3.88 -24.03 9.05
N ASP A 76 -3.76 -23.52 7.83
CA ASP A 76 -3.30 -24.25 6.65
C ASP A 76 -2.36 -23.37 5.82
N PRO A 77 -1.05 -23.40 6.12
CA PRO A 77 -0.04 -22.65 5.37
C PRO A 77 0.02 -23.03 3.88
N SER A 78 -0.46 -24.22 3.50
CA SER A 78 -0.44 -24.69 2.11
C SER A 78 -1.63 -24.19 1.28
N SER A 79 -2.59 -23.50 1.92
CA SER A 79 -3.81 -23.06 1.29
C SER A 79 -3.54 -22.13 0.11
N ARG A 80 -4.28 -22.37 -0.97
CA ARG A 80 -4.28 -21.52 -2.18
C ARG A 80 -5.44 -20.51 -2.19
N HIS A 81 -6.21 -20.44 -1.10
CA HIS A 81 -7.43 -19.63 -1.01
C HIS A 81 -7.19 -18.24 -0.42
N GLY A 82 -5.94 -17.83 -0.21
CA GLY A 82 -5.59 -16.52 0.31
C GLY A 82 -5.84 -15.41 -0.71
N VAL A 83 -7.09 -14.95 -0.82
CA VAL A 83 -7.51 -13.88 -1.74
C VAL A 83 -8.24 -12.80 -0.95
N VAL A 84 -7.88 -11.55 -1.18
CA VAL A 84 -8.56 -10.37 -0.61
C VAL A 84 -8.99 -9.48 -1.76
N VAL A 85 -10.28 -9.13 -1.77
CA VAL A 85 -10.88 -8.29 -2.80
C VAL A 85 -11.22 -6.92 -2.22
N THR A 86 -10.80 -5.86 -2.92
CA THR A 86 -11.12 -4.46 -2.57
C THR A 86 -12.32 -3.95 -3.37
N TRP A 87 -12.48 -4.42 -4.61
CA TRP A 87 -13.52 -4.01 -5.55
C TRP A 87 -14.90 -4.51 -5.15
N ASP A 88 -15.88 -3.62 -5.12
CA ASP A 88 -17.27 -4.00 -4.96
C ASP A 88 -17.99 -3.95 -6.32
N PRO A 89 -18.30 -5.09 -6.95
CA PRO A 89 -18.97 -5.10 -8.25
C PRO A 89 -20.38 -4.53 -8.21
N SER A 90 -21.01 -4.43 -7.02
CA SER A 90 -22.35 -3.83 -6.89
C SER A 90 -22.33 -2.30 -6.97
N ALA A 91 -21.19 -1.67 -6.68
CA ALA A 91 -21.12 -0.22 -6.47
C ALA A 91 -19.97 0.46 -7.20
N ASP A 92 -18.90 -0.25 -7.57
CA ASP A 92 -17.71 0.33 -8.19
C ASP A 92 -17.71 0.08 -9.71
N GLY A 93 -17.48 1.15 -10.49
CA GLY A 93 -17.42 1.11 -11.95
C GLY A 93 -18.78 0.85 -12.60
N LEU A 94 -19.06 -0.41 -12.92
CA LEU A 94 -20.26 -0.82 -13.69
C LEU A 94 -21.57 -0.74 -12.89
N GLY A 95 -21.52 -0.33 -11.62
CA GLY A 95 -22.68 -0.20 -10.74
C GLY A 95 -23.60 1.00 -11.01
N GLY A 96 -23.40 1.74 -12.11
CA GLY A 96 -24.29 2.82 -12.55
C GLY A 96 -24.20 4.14 -11.77
N VAL A 97 -23.38 4.20 -10.72
CA VAL A 97 -23.12 5.42 -9.95
C VAL A 97 -21.69 5.90 -10.22
N SER A 98 -21.57 7.11 -10.78
CA SER A 98 -20.27 7.77 -10.91
C SER A 98 -19.73 8.12 -9.53
N LYS A 99 -18.47 7.72 -9.27
CA LYS A 99 -17.76 8.03 -8.02
C LYS A 99 -16.49 8.80 -8.36
N GLY A 100 -16.16 9.79 -7.55
CA GLY A 100 -14.91 10.55 -7.69
C GLY A 100 -13.65 9.70 -7.53
N ASN A 101 -13.74 8.54 -6.87
CA ASN A 101 -12.68 7.56 -6.81
C ASN A 101 -13.24 6.14 -6.60
N VAL A 102 -12.55 5.14 -7.14
CA VAL A 102 -12.81 3.70 -6.93
C VAL A 102 -11.47 2.97 -6.79
N PRO A 103 -11.40 1.84 -6.06
CA PRO A 103 -10.10 1.25 -5.72
C PRO A 103 -9.20 0.98 -6.92
N CYS A 104 -7.95 1.45 -6.87
CA CYS A 104 -6.95 1.17 -7.90
C CYS A 104 -6.38 -0.25 -7.74
N PRO A 105 -5.80 -0.63 -6.59
CA PRO A 105 -5.59 -2.03 -6.23
C PRO A 105 -6.93 -2.69 -5.90
N TYR A 106 -7.37 -3.58 -6.78
CA TYR A 106 -8.71 -4.13 -6.71
C TYR A 106 -8.74 -5.54 -6.10
N THR A 107 -7.60 -6.24 -6.08
CA THR A 107 -7.43 -7.53 -5.41
C THR A 107 -5.96 -7.80 -5.14
N PHE A 108 -5.68 -8.59 -4.10
CA PHE A 108 -4.39 -9.24 -3.95
C PHE A 108 -4.55 -10.70 -3.50
N THR A 109 -3.55 -11.52 -3.80
CA THR A 109 -3.46 -12.92 -3.34
C THR A 109 -2.21 -13.13 -2.51
N VAL A 110 -2.29 -14.06 -1.55
CA VAL A 110 -1.20 -14.45 -0.66
C VAL A 110 -1.15 -15.96 -0.55
N ASN A 111 0.05 -16.52 -0.61
CA ASN A 111 0.31 -17.95 -0.39
C ASN A 111 1.67 -18.15 0.28
N ILE A 112 1.88 -19.30 0.93
CA ILE A 112 3.18 -19.68 1.49
C ILE A 112 3.73 -20.85 0.68
N ILE A 113 4.88 -20.65 0.05
CA ILE A 113 5.58 -21.67 -0.74
C ILE A 113 7.02 -21.73 -0.27
N GLY A 114 7.52 -22.91 0.09
CA GLY A 114 8.89 -23.10 0.57
C GLY A 114 9.21 -22.29 1.85
N GLY A 115 8.23 -22.15 2.75
CA GLY A 115 8.38 -21.36 3.98
C GLY A 115 8.47 -19.84 3.74
N ARG A 116 8.03 -19.36 2.57
CA ARG A 116 8.04 -17.95 2.19
C ARG A 116 6.66 -17.46 1.77
N LEU A 117 6.25 -16.30 2.28
CA LEU A 117 4.99 -15.65 1.94
C LEU A 117 5.14 -14.87 0.63
N ASN A 118 4.48 -15.32 -0.43
CA ASN A 118 4.40 -14.62 -1.70
C ASN A 118 3.11 -13.80 -1.76
N MET A 119 3.16 -12.64 -2.39
CA MET A 119 2.01 -11.78 -2.58
C MET A 119 1.94 -11.30 -4.02
N MET A 120 0.75 -11.34 -4.62
CA MET A 120 0.47 -10.74 -5.93
C MET A 120 -0.62 -9.69 -5.77
N ASN A 121 -0.29 -8.44 -6.01
CA ASN A 121 -1.24 -7.33 -6.04
C ASN A 121 -1.61 -7.00 -7.49
N VAL A 122 -2.89 -6.77 -7.76
CA VAL A 122 -3.39 -6.43 -9.09
C VAL A 122 -4.07 -5.07 -9.06
N VAL A 123 -3.60 -4.18 -9.93
CA VAL A 123 -3.94 -2.76 -9.98
C VAL A 123 -4.53 -2.43 -11.35
N ARG A 124 -5.76 -1.90 -11.37
CA ARG A 124 -6.45 -1.58 -12.63
C ARG A 124 -5.88 -0.34 -13.33
N SER A 125 -5.33 0.60 -12.55
CA SER A 125 -4.86 1.91 -13.01
C SER A 125 -3.81 2.41 -12.02
N ASN A 126 -2.62 2.75 -12.50
CA ASN A 126 -1.55 3.24 -11.63
C ASN A 126 -0.81 4.43 -12.27
N ASP A 127 -0.87 5.58 -11.59
CA ASP A 127 -0.04 6.74 -11.92
C ASP A 127 1.42 6.39 -11.61
N MET A 128 2.25 6.33 -12.65
CA MET A 128 3.66 5.91 -12.54
C MET A 128 4.54 6.94 -11.82
N ILE A 129 4.10 8.20 -11.72
CA ILE A 129 4.87 9.30 -11.15
C ILE A 129 4.53 9.50 -9.69
N LEU A 130 3.25 9.50 -9.32
CA LEU A 130 2.81 9.75 -7.93
C LEU A 130 2.32 8.49 -7.21
N GLY A 131 1.50 7.66 -7.84
CA GLY A 131 0.87 6.50 -7.19
C GLY A 131 1.83 5.33 -7.00
N PHE A 132 2.40 4.83 -8.10
CA PHE A 132 3.25 3.64 -8.14
C PHE A 132 4.41 3.69 -7.12
N PRO A 133 5.13 4.81 -6.93
CA PRO A 133 6.23 4.89 -5.96
C PRO A 133 5.78 4.81 -4.49
N HIS A 134 4.47 4.94 -4.20
CA HIS A 134 3.88 4.75 -2.88
C HIS A 134 3.22 3.37 -2.76
N ASP A 135 2.52 2.91 -3.81
CA ASP A 135 1.82 1.62 -3.83
C ASP A 135 2.78 0.43 -3.67
N VAL A 136 3.88 0.42 -4.43
CA VAL A 136 4.85 -0.69 -4.40
C VAL A 136 5.46 -0.91 -3.01
N PRO A 137 6.06 0.11 -2.35
CA PRO A 137 6.58 -0.09 -1.00
C PRO A 137 5.46 -0.30 0.03
N GLY A 138 4.27 0.29 -0.12
CA GLY A 138 3.13 0.06 0.79
C GLY A 138 2.69 -1.40 0.82
N PHE A 139 2.47 -2.02 -0.34
CA PHE A 139 2.10 -3.44 -0.41
C PHE A 139 3.27 -4.38 -0.09
N ALA A 140 4.52 -4.00 -0.39
CA ALA A 140 5.68 -4.74 0.09
C ALA A 140 5.77 -4.72 1.63
N LEU A 141 5.44 -3.59 2.26
CA LEU A 141 5.34 -3.48 3.72
C LEU A 141 4.22 -4.38 4.27
N LEU A 142 3.05 -4.42 3.62
CA LEU A 142 1.98 -5.37 3.99
C LEU A 142 2.47 -6.83 3.92
N GLN A 143 3.18 -7.21 2.85
CA GLN A 143 3.76 -8.54 2.72
C GLN A 143 4.71 -8.86 3.88
N LEU A 144 5.60 -7.92 4.24
CA LEU A 144 6.52 -8.10 5.36
C LEU A 144 5.77 -8.28 6.70
N MET A 145 4.75 -7.45 6.95
CA MET A 145 3.94 -7.55 8.17
C MET A 145 3.20 -8.89 8.26
N LEU A 146 2.61 -9.35 7.15
CA LEU A 146 1.93 -10.65 7.09
C LEU A 146 2.92 -11.81 7.26
N ALA A 147 4.10 -11.73 6.63
CA ALA A 147 5.13 -12.76 6.76
C ALA A 147 5.59 -12.88 8.22
N GLN A 148 5.84 -11.75 8.89
CA GLN A 148 6.17 -11.72 10.31
C GLN A 148 5.03 -12.29 11.16
N ARG A 149 3.77 -11.89 10.90
CA ARG A 149 2.60 -12.38 11.65
C ARG A 149 2.42 -13.90 11.54
N LEU A 150 2.77 -14.47 10.40
CA LEU A 150 2.65 -15.90 10.09
C LEU A 150 3.92 -16.71 10.41
N GLY A 151 4.96 -16.07 10.96
CA GLY A 151 6.21 -16.74 11.33
C GLY A 151 7.02 -17.29 10.15
N VAL A 152 6.87 -16.69 8.96
CA VAL A 152 7.54 -17.11 7.73
C VAL A 152 8.39 -15.99 7.14
N LYS A 153 9.28 -16.32 6.20
CA LYS A 153 10.10 -15.32 5.51
C LYS A 153 9.30 -14.64 4.40
N PRO A 154 9.60 -13.39 4.01
CA PRO A 154 9.05 -12.85 2.78
C PRO A 154 9.55 -13.63 1.55
N GLY A 155 8.64 -13.84 0.61
CA GLY A 155 8.87 -14.40 -0.72
C GLY A 155 8.78 -13.33 -1.80
N ILE A 156 8.26 -13.71 -2.97
CA ILE A 156 8.12 -12.82 -4.12
C ILE A 156 6.90 -11.90 -3.94
N TYR A 157 7.12 -10.62 -4.17
CA TYR A 157 6.05 -9.65 -4.39
C TYR A 157 5.91 -9.36 -5.88
N SER A 158 4.72 -9.61 -6.42
CA SER A 158 4.35 -9.29 -7.79
C SER A 158 3.35 -8.14 -7.79
N HIS A 159 3.59 -7.13 -8.61
CA HIS A 159 2.71 -5.98 -8.78
C HIS A 159 2.26 -5.89 -10.24
N ILE A 160 1.01 -6.25 -10.51
CA ILE A 160 0.47 -6.37 -11.86
C ILE A 160 -0.40 -5.14 -12.14
N ILE A 161 -0.09 -4.42 -13.22
CA ILE A 161 -0.78 -3.18 -13.58
C ILE A 161 -1.46 -3.36 -14.94
N ALA A 162 -2.76 -3.06 -15.00
CA ALA A 162 -3.50 -3.08 -16.27
C ALA A 162 -3.29 -1.79 -17.08
N ASN A 163 -3.37 -0.63 -16.45
CA ASN A 163 -3.10 0.68 -17.07
C ASN A 163 -2.02 1.44 -16.28
N ALA A 164 -0.77 1.28 -16.71
CA ALA A 164 0.36 2.08 -16.25
C ALA A 164 0.42 3.37 -17.07
N HIS A 165 0.22 4.52 -16.42
CA HIS A 165 0.11 5.80 -17.11
C HIS A 165 0.95 6.90 -16.48
N VAL A 166 1.31 7.88 -17.31
CA VAL A 166 1.92 9.14 -16.92
C VAL A 166 0.97 10.23 -17.39
N TYR A 167 0.55 11.12 -16.49
CA TYR A 167 -0.24 12.29 -16.87
C TYR A 167 0.62 13.28 -17.66
N ASP A 168 0.01 14.00 -18.60
CA ASP A 168 0.73 14.98 -19.44
C ASP A 168 1.48 16.02 -18.60
N ILE A 169 0.88 16.47 -17.49
CA ILE A 169 1.51 17.43 -16.55
C ILE A 169 2.74 16.85 -15.81
N HIS A 170 2.99 15.56 -15.93
CA HIS A 170 4.13 14.86 -15.33
C HIS A 170 5.13 14.34 -16.36
N TYR A 171 4.96 14.66 -17.65
CA TYR A 171 5.83 14.13 -18.71
C TYR A 171 7.29 14.56 -18.53
N ASP A 172 7.55 15.84 -18.25
CA ASP A 172 8.90 16.35 -18.03
C ASP A 172 9.56 15.72 -16.79
N ALA A 173 8.78 15.51 -15.73
CA ALA A 173 9.25 14.81 -14.54
C ALA A 173 9.62 13.35 -14.85
N ALA A 174 8.84 12.68 -15.68
CA ALA A 174 9.13 11.31 -16.11
C ALA A 174 10.46 11.26 -16.90
N GLN A 175 10.64 12.17 -17.86
CA GLN A 175 11.88 12.29 -18.66
C GLN A 175 13.10 12.56 -17.78
N GLU A 176 12.98 13.48 -16.83
CA GLU A 176 14.04 13.76 -15.87
C GLU A 176 14.38 12.51 -15.04
N MET A 177 13.37 11.82 -14.50
CA MET A 177 13.57 10.61 -13.68
C MET A 177 14.33 9.53 -14.43
N ILE A 178 13.95 9.21 -15.68
CA ILE A 178 14.60 8.15 -16.45
C ILE A 178 16.01 8.50 -16.92
N SER A 179 16.35 9.79 -16.98
CA SER A 179 17.71 10.25 -17.31
C SER A 179 18.70 10.20 -16.13
N ARG A 180 18.21 10.05 -14.90
CA ARG A 180 19.06 10.07 -13.71
C ARG A 180 19.82 8.75 -13.57
N PRO A 181 21.16 8.78 -13.40
CA PRO A 181 21.90 7.58 -13.03
C PRO A 181 21.50 7.13 -11.62
N THR A 182 21.61 5.84 -11.35
CA THR A 182 21.41 5.31 -10.00
C THR A 182 22.39 4.19 -9.69
N ASP A 183 23.13 4.36 -8.60
CA ASP A 183 24.03 3.38 -7.99
C ASP A 183 23.62 3.10 -6.52
N HIS A 184 22.38 3.45 -6.17
CA HIS A 184 21.88 3.40 -4.80
C HIS A 184 21.95 1.96 -4.24
N PRO A 185 22.61 1.75 -3.09
CA PRO A 185 22.69 0.44 -2.45
C PRO A 185 21.32 -0.13 -2.07
N LYS A 186 21.21 -1.46 -2.04
CA LYS A 186 19.95 -2.12 -1.64
C LYS A 186 19.54 -1.71 -0.23
N VAL A 187 18.32 -1.18 -0.10
CA VAL A 187 17.67 -0.97 1.21
C VAL A 187 17.21 -2.30 1.77
N VAL A 188 17.54 -2.60 3.02
CA VAL A 188 17.04 -3.76 3.76
C VAL A 188 16.09 -3.26 4.85
N LEU A 189 14.92 -3.87 4.95
CA LEU A 189 13.94 -3.53 5.98
C LEU A 189 13.66 -4.78 6.81
N GLU A 190 14.08 -4.74 8.07
CA GLU A 190 13.61 -5.64 9.12
C GLU A 190 12.55 -4.90 9.92
N LEU A 191 11.40 -5.56 10.12
CA LEU A 191 10.29 -4.93 10.82
C LEU A 191 10.43 -5.06 12.33
N PRO A 192 10.01 -4.04 13.10
CA PRO A 192 9.80 -4.18 14.54
C PRO A 192 8.91 -5.37 14.88
N GLU A 193 9.09 -5.95 16.07
CA GLU A 193 8.27 -7.08 16.49
C GLU A 193 6.78 -6.74 16.51
N ASN A 194 5.95 -7.74 16.19
CA ASN A 194 4.49 -7.62 16.20
C ASN A 194 3.93 -6.49 15.31
N SER A 195 4.65 -6.09 14.25
CA SER A 195 4.28 -4.97 13.37
C SER A 195 2.85 -5.06 12.85
N PHE A 196 2.36 -6.26 12.47
CA PHE A 196 0.97 -6.43 12.02
C PHE A 196 -0.05 -6.07 13.11
N LEU A 197 0.15 -6.56 14.35
CA LEU A 197 -0.75 -6.32 15.47
C LEU A 197 -0.68 -4.85 15.95
N ARG A 198 0.51 -4.25 15.90
CA ARG A 198 0.72 -2.82 16.16
C ARG A 198 0.02 -1.96 15.10
N ALA A 199 0.12 -2.35 13.84
CA ALA A 199 -0.59 -1.69 12.74
C ALA A 199 -2.12 -1.77 12.89
N GLU A 200 -2.66 -2.91 13.34
CA GLU A 200 -4.10 -3.03 13.65
C GLU A 200 -4.57 -2.02 14.72
N LYS A 201 -3.67 -1.67 15.65
CA LYS A 201 -3.91 -0.71 16.72
C LYS A 201 -3.58 0.74 16.34
N LYS A 202 -3.12 0.98 15.09
CA LYS A 202 -2.68 2.30 14.61
C LYS A 202 -1.58 2.89 15.50
N ASP A 203 -0.61 2.07 15.84
CA ASP A 203 0.54 2.46 16.65
C ASP A 203 1.39 3.51 15.90
N HIS A 204 1.52 4.70 16.49
CA HIS A 204 2.31 5.81 15.94
C HIS A 204 3.81 5.55 16.01
N ASP A 205 4.29 4.87 17.05
CA ASP A 205 5.71 4.56 17.22
C ASP A 205 6.17 3.60 16.12
N LEU A 206 5.29 2.70 15.67
CA LEU A 206 5.58 1.81 14.54
C LEU A 206 5.89 2.59 13.25
N VAL A 207 5.23 3.74 13.01
CA VAL A 207 5.52 4.58 11.84
C VAL A 207 6.94 5.09 11.90
N GLU A 208 7.34 5.63 13.05
CA GLU A 208 8.65 6.22 13.27
C GLU A 208 9.75 5.16 13.20
N GLU A 209 9.57 4.02 13.87
CA GLU A 209 10.55 2.92 13.87
C GLU A 209 10.82 2.39 12.45
N ILE A 210 9.77 2.14 11.65
CA ILE A 210 9.94 1.71 10.26
C ILE A 210 10.60 2.82 9.42
N ASN A 211 10.17 4.06 9.62
CA ASN A 211 10.71 5.19 8.89
C ASN A 211 12.20 5.38 9.15
N ASP A 212 12.65 5.31 10.41
CA ASP A 212 14.04 5.51 10.82
C ASP A 212 14.97 4.47 10.19
N VAL A 213 14.54 3.20 10.15
CA VAL A 213 15.28 2.13 9.46
C VAL A 213 15.43 2.44 7.97
N LEU A 214 14.37 2.93 7.31
CA LEU A 214 14.42 3.25 5.89
C LEU A 214 15.29 4.48 5.60
N VAL A 215 15.08 5.59 6.32
CA VAL A 215 15.80 6.85 6.04
C VAL A 215 17.29 6.76 6.35
N SER A 216 17.72 5.89 7.26
CA SER A 216 19.14 5.64 7.52
C SER A 216 19.90 5.03 6.33
N GLN A 217 19.18 4.38 5.40
CA GLN A 217 19.73 3.71 4.21
C GLN A 217 19.33 4.40 2.90
N TYR A 218 18.31 5.24 2.91
CA TYR A 218 17.68 5.79 1.72
C TYR A 218 18.29 7.12 1.30
N GLN A 219 19.11 7.08 0.26
CA GLN A 219 19.82 8.21 -0.34
C GLN A 219 19.37 8.38 -1.81
N PRO A 220 18.11 8.79 -2.04
CA PRO A 220 17.58 8.96 -3.39
C PRO A 220 18.15 10.20 -4.06
N ALA A 221 17.97 10.30 -5.37
CA ALA A 221 18.16 11.52 -6.11
C ALA A 221 17.20 12.64 -5.63
N GLU A 222 17.55 13.87 -5.96
CA GLU A 222 16.85 15.07 -5.51
C GLU A 222 15.34 15.07 -5.77
N ARG A 223 14.58 15.79 -4.94
CA ARG A 223 13.13 15.88 -5.15
C ARG A 223 12.80 16.57 -6.47
N ILE A 224 11.79 16.06 -7.17
CA ILE A 224 11.16 16.78 -8.29
C ILE A 224 10.05 17.65 -7.72
N LYS A 225 10.09 18.95 -8.06
CA LYS A 225 9.14 19.94 -7.54
C LYS A 225 7.94 20.07 -8.48
N GLY A 226 6.82 20.55 -7.95
CA GLY A 226 5.66 20.94 -8.77
C GLY A 226 4.77 19.78 -9.23
N LEU A 227 5.04 18.54 -8.81
CA LEU A 227 4.13 17.42 -9.04
C LEU A 227 2.79 17.66 -8.33
N LYS A 228 1.69 17.48 -9.06
CA LYS A 228 0.32 17.72 -8.54
C LYS A 228 -0.51 16.45 -8.73
N ILE A 229 -1.34 16.13 -7.74
CA ILE A 229 -2.29 15.04 -7.88
C ILE A 229 -3.30 15.42 -8.97
N VAL A 230 -3.56 14.49 -9.88
CA VAL A 230 -4.63 14.61 -10.86
C VAL A 230 -5.84 13.84 -10.32
N LEU A 231 -6.95 14.55 -10.15
CA LEU A 231 -8.22 14.03 -9.64
C LEU A 231 -9.21 13.78 -10.79
#